data_AF-A0AAW2WZZ3-F1
#
_entry.id   AF-A0AAW2WZZ3-F1
#
_cell.length_a   1.000
_cell.length_b   1.000
_cell.length_c   1.000
_cell.angle_alpha   90.00
_cell.angle_beta   90.00
_cell.angle_gamma   90.00
#
_symmetry.space_group_name_H-M   'P 1'
#
loop_
_entity.id
_entity.type
_entity.pdbx_description
1 polymer ?
#
loop_
_entity_poly.entity_id
_entity_poly.type
_entity_poly.pdbx_seq_one_letter_code
_entity_poly.pdbx_strand_id
1 'polypeptide(L)'
;MEKQSSNRATQLIEGLGSSLRRCICSVLSVGPVPKHIAFIMDGNRRYAKKQNLEEGAGHRFGFLALMNILKYCYELGVKYVTIYAFSIDNFKRRPEEVQSTMQLIQEKIEGLIEKESIVNRYGVRVHFCGNLKLLSEPVKLAAEKAMNATACNSKAVLSICIAYTSTDEIVHAVEEACKEKRDEFRALDKSGAGYGLTGLGGNATDRNGPLIDTADVEKHMYMAVAPDPDIIIRTSGETRLSNFLLWQSSSSFYTPPGCSGRTLAFGIWSEQFWTSNGILLIWKRKGKKVRFVHR
;
A
#
# COMPACT_ATOMS: atom_id res chain seq x y z
N MET A 1 20.04 26.24 32.98
CA MET A 1 18.56 26.29 33.12
C MET A 1 17.82 26.47 31.78
N GLU A 2 18.37 27.18 30.78
CA GLU A 2 17.69 27.41 29.49
C GLU A 2 17.46 26.15 28.62
N LYS A 3 18.40 25.19 28.61
CA LYS A 3 18.27 23.93 27.84
C LYS A 3 17.11 23.03 28.30
N GLN A 4 16.76 23.05 29.59
CA GLN A 4 15.64 22.28 30.16
C GLN A 4 14.27 22.97 29.93
N SER A 5 14.25 24.30 29.94
CA SER A 5 13.05 25.10 29.66
C SER A 5 12.60 24.97 28.19
N SER A 6 13.55 25.05 27.25
CA SER A 6 13.31 24.85 25.81
C SER A 6 12.74 23.45 25.52
N ASN A 7 13.26 22.41 26.18
CA ASN A 7 12.78 21.04 25.97
C ASN A 7 11.35 20.81 26.50
N ARG A 8 10.99 21.43 27.64
CA ARG A 8 9.61 21.39 28.17
C ARG A 8 8.63 22.16 27.31
N ALA A 9 9.01 23.33 26.80
CA ALA A 9 8.16 24.12 25.92
C ALA A 9 7.88 23.36 24.60
N THR A 10 8.90 22.75 24.01
CA THR A 10 8.76 21.92 22.81
C THR A 10 7.86 20.71 23.07
N GLN A 11 8.04 20.00 24.19
CA GLN A 11 7.17 18.87 24.57
C GLN A 11 5.70 19.30 24.81
N LEU A 12 5.48 20.48 25.39
CA LEU A 12 4.13 21.02 25.61
C LEU A 12 3.47 21.41 24.29
N ILE A 13 4.21 22.03 23.37
CA ILE A 13 3.72 22.41 22.03
C ILE A 13 3.41 21.14 21.20
N GLU A 14 4.28 20.14 21.22
CA GLU A 14 4.03 18.83 20.60
C GLU A 14 2.81 18.12 21.22
N GLY A 15 2.67 18.21 22.55
CA GLY A 15 1.52 17.69 23.30
C GLY A 15 0.20 18.37 22.91
N LEU A 16 0.18 19.70 22.84
CA LEU A 16 -0.96 20.53 22.40
C LEU A 16 -1.33 20.24 20.95
N GLY A 17 -0.36 20.20 20.04
CA GLY A 17 -0.57 19.84 18.64
C GLY A 17 -1.13 18.42 18.48
N SER A 18 -0.63 17.47 19.27
CA SER A 18 -1.15 16.10 19.26
C SER A 18 -2.59 15.98 19.76
N SER A 19 -2.99 16.83 20.72
CA SER A 19 -4.32 16.82 21.31
C SER A 19 -5.34 17.48 20.38
N LEU A 20 -5.00 18.63 19.79
CA LEU A 20 -5.82 19.29 18.77
C LEU A 20 -6.04 18.36 17.57
N ARG A 21 -4.98 17.69 17.12
CA ARG A 21 -5.08 16.74 16.02
C ARG A 21 -6.03 15.57 16.32
N ARG A 22 -5.93 14.95 17.50
CA ARG A 22 -6.86 13.89 17.90
C ARG A 22 -8.30 14.39 17.95
N CYS A 23 -8.52 15.62 18.42
CA CYS A 23 -9.84 16.25 18.40
C CYS A 23 -10.39 16.38 16.96
N ILE A 24 -9.59 16.90 16.03
CA ILE A 24 -9.97 17.01 14.61
C ILE A 24 -10.25 15.62 14.03
N CYS A 25 -9.39 14.63 14.30
CA CYS A 25 -9.59 13.26 13.83
C CYS A 25 -10.87 12.66 14.39
N SER A 26 -11.20 12.92 15.65
CA SER A 26 -12.45 12.50 16.30
C SER A 26 -13.68 13.13 15.64
N VAL A 27 -13.65 14.44 15.36
CA VAL A 27 -14.74 15.11 14.63
C VAL A 27 -14.88 14.55 13.21
N LEU A 28 -13.75 14.33 12.54
CA LEU A 28 -13.73 13.76 11.19
C LEU A 28 -14.09 12.28 11.17
N SER A 29 -14.00 11.53 12.26
CA SER A 29 -14.40 10.12 12.30
C SER A 29 -15.90 9.92 12.59
N VAL A 30 -16.65 10.98 12.93
CA VAL A 30 -18.13 10.92 13.09
C VAL A 30 -18.85 10.58 11.78
N GLY A 31 -18.24 10.90 10.62
CA GLY A 31 -18.77 10.52 9.31
C GLY A 31 -18.10 9.26 8.77
N PRO A 32 -18.47 8.79 7.55
CA PRO A 32 -17.82 7.63 6.97
C PRO A 32 -16.31 7.87 6.84
N VAL A 33 -15.52 6.84 7.14
CA VAL A 33 -14.07 6.82 7.02
C VAL A 33 -13.71 5.76 5.99
N PRO A 34 -12.79 6.03 5.03
CA PRO A 34 -12.33 5.01 4.11
C PRO A 34 -11.67 3.88 4.91
N LYS A 35 -12.05 2.64 4.59
CA LYS A 35 -11.47 1.44 5.17
C LYS A 35 -10.05 1.23 4.67
N HIS A 36 -9.81 1.54 3.39
CA HIS A 36 -8.53 1.34 2.74
C HIS A 36 -8.09 2.53 1.88
N ILE A 37 -6.87 3.02 2.14
CA ILE A 37 -6.24 4.06 1.33
C ILE A 37 -4.92 3.53 0.75
N ALA A 38 -4.71 3.70 -0.55
CA ALA A 38 -3.46 3.37 -1.22
C ALA A 38 -2.69 4.62 -1.67
N PHE A 39 -1.36 4.58 -1.57
CA PHE A 39 -0.48 5.71 -1.83
C PHE A 39 0.59 5.38 -2.88
N ILE A 40 0.64 6.19 -3.95
CA ILE A 40 1.76 6.23 -4.90
C ILE A 40 2.64 7.43 -4.52
N MET A 41 3.75 7.15 -3.84
CA MET A 41 4.69 8.16 -3.36
C MET A 41 5.69 8.53 -4.46
N ASP A 42 5.31 9.48 -5.30
CA ASP A 42 6.13 9.99 -6.40
C ASP A 42 6.70 11.39 -6.06
N GLY A 43 7.79 11.77 -6.72
CA GLY A 43 8.39 13.10 -6.62
C GLY A 43 9.63 13.23 -5.74
N ASN A 44 10.06 12.18 -5.03
CA ASN A 44 11.22 12.23 -4.11
C ASN A 44 12.50 12.72 -4.80
N ARG A 45 12.80 12.21 -6.00
CA ARG A 45 13.97 12.62 -6.80
C ARG A 45 13.87 14.08 -7.27
N ARG A 46 12.69 14.51 -7.71
CA ARG A 46 12.43 15.89 -8.12
C ARG A 46 12.61 16.86 -6.97
N TYR A 47 12.15 16.47 -5.77
CA TYR A 47 12.36 17.25 -4.56
C TYR A 47 13.84 17.37 -4.20
N ALA A 48 14.59 16.26 -4.20
CA ALA A 48 16.02 16.27 -3.89
C ALA A 48 16.79 17.22 -4.81
N LYS A 49 16.54 17.14 -6.13
CA LYS A 49 17.15 18.06 -7.11
C LYS A 49 16.80 19.52 -6.85
N LYS A 50 15.52 19.82 -6.53
CA LYS A 50 15.07 21.20 -6.27
C LYS A 50 15.73 21.80 -5.02
N GLN A 51 15.97 20.98 -4.00
CA GLN A 51 16.58 21.40 -2.74
C GLN A 51 18.11 21.23 -2.71
N ASN A 52 18.72 20.88 -3.85
CA ASN A 52 20.15 20.59 -3.98
C ASN A 52 20.67 19.60 -2.92
N LEU A 53 19.87 18.55 -2.65
CA LEU A 53 20.19 17.53 -1.66
C LEU A 53 20.97 16.37 -2.29
N GLU A 54 21.78 15.71 -1.46
CA GLU A 54 22.50 14.49 -1.83
C GLU A 54 21.56 13.35 -2.27
N GLU A 55 22.13 12.40 -3.01
CA GLU A 55 21.42 11.22 -3.47
C GLU A 55 20.88 10.40 -2.28
N GLY A 56 19.62 9.96 -2.36
CA GLY A 56 18.94 9.27 -1.26
C GLY A 56 18.28 10.17 -0.21
N ALA A 57 18.71 11.42 -0.01
CA ALA A 57 18.12 12.34 0.98
C ALA A 57 16.63 12.60 0.72
N GLY A 58 16.23 12.76 -0.55
CA GLY A 58 14.82 12.90 -0.93
C GLY A 58 13.95 11.71 -0.54
N HIS A 59 14.51 10.49 -0.57
CA HIS A 59 13.79 9.29 -0.13
C HIS A 59 13.70 9.22 1.40
N ARG A 60 14.71 9.69 2.14
CA ARG A 60 14.64 9.82 3.61
C ARG A 60 13.51 10.77 4.03
N PHE A 61 13.39 11.92 3.39
CA PHE A 61 12.27 12.84 3.64
C PHE A 61 10.92 12.24 3.22
N GLY A 62 10.87 11.52 2.09
CA GLY A 62 9.68 10.79 1.66
C GLY A 62 9.21 9.76 2.71
N PHE A 63 10.15 9.06 3.35
CA PHE A 63 9.84 8.13 4.43
C PHE A 63 9.31 8.83 5.69
N LEU A 64 9.91 9.95 6.11
CA LEU A 64 9.39 10.72 7.25
C LEU A 64 7.96 11.21 7.00
N ALA A 65 7.69 11.69 5.78
CA ALA A 65 6.36 12.03 5.33
C ALA A 65 5.38 10.84 5.42
N LEU A 66 5.79 9.68 4.90
CA LEU A 66 5.02 8.44 5.00
C LEU A 66 4.63 8.13 6.44
N MET A 67 5.59 8.17 7.37
CA MET A 67 5.33 7.86 8.78
C MET A 67 4.30 8.80 9.40
N ASN A 68 4.34 10.09 9.04
CA ASN A 68 3.33 11.05 9.49
C ASN A 68 1.94 10.76 8.92
N ILE A 69 1.84 10.39 7.64
CA ILE A 69 0.55 10.05 7.00
C ILE A 69 -0.03 8.79 7.61
N LEU A 70 0.77 7.75 7.80
CA LEU A 70 0.33 6.52 8.44
C LEU A 70 -0.23 6.79 9.82
N LYS A 71 0.43 7.67 10.59
CA LYS A 71 -0.06 8.10 11.91
C LYS A 71 -1.44 8.75 11.79
N TYR A 72 -1.65 9.62 10.82
CA TYR A 72 -2.96 10.25 10.59
C TYR A 72 -4.02 9.25 10.14
N CYS A 73 -3.70 8.34 9.22
CA CYS A 73 -4.61 7.28 8.80
C CYS A 73 -5.08 6.43 10.00
N TYR A 74 -4.16 5.99 10.85
CA TYR A 74 -4.51 5.14 12.00
C TYR A 74 -5.21 5.92 13.12
N GLU A 75 -4.86 7.19 13.36
CA GLU A 75 -5.60 8.06 14.28
C GLU A 75 -7.03 8.37 13.79
N LEU A 76 -7.25 8.39 12.47
CA LEU A 76 -8.57 8.53 11.85
C LEU A 76 -9.39 7.23 11.83
N GLY A 77 -8.78 6.08 12.14
CA GLY A 77 -9.43 4.77 12.13
C GLY A 77 -9.40 4.05 10.77
N VAL A 78 -8.55 4.48 9.83
CA VAL A 78 -8.32 3.76 8.58
C VAL A 78 -7.63 2.43 8.91
N LYS A 79 -8.24 1.31 8.51
CA LYS A 79 -7.78 -0.03 8.90
C LYS A 79 -6.71 -0.58 7.97
N TYR A 80 -6.77 -0.26 6.69
CA TYR A 80 -5.84 -0.76 5.68
C TYR A 80 -5.14 0.40 5.00
N VAL A 81 -3.82 0.32 4.89
CA VAL A 81 -3.02 1.26 4.08
C VAL A 81 -2.11 0.48 3.16
N THR A 82 -2.10 0.83 1.88
CA THR A 82 -1.15 0.27 0.90
C THR A 82 -0.23 1.34 0.38
N ILE A 83 1.05 1.04 0.22
CA ILE A 83 2.04 1.99 -0.30
C ILE A 83 2.81 1.39 -1.46
N TYR A 84 3.08 2.20 -2.48
CA TYR A 84 3.95 1.80 -3.58
C TYR A 84 5.39 2.22 -3.29
N ALA A 85 6.22 1.26 -2.86
CA ALA A 85 7.60 1.52 -2.46
C ALA A 85 8.60 1.37 -3.62
N PHE A 86 8.50 0.28 -4.40
CA PHE A 86 9.41 0.02 -5.50
C PHE A 86 8.75 -0.83 -6.60
N SER A 87 8.78 -0.34 -7.85
CA SER A 87 8.21 -1.04 -9.00
C SER A 87 9.20 -2.02 -9.64
N ILE A 88 8.73 -3.09 -10.28
CA ILE A 88 9.58 -3.95 -11.13
C ILE A 88 10.25 -3.11 -12.23
N ASP A 89 9.54 -2.13 -12.81
CA ASP A 89 10.12 -1.24 -13.82
C ASP A 89 11.28 -0.38 -13.28
N ASN A 90 11.41 -0.24 -11.96
CA ASN A 90 12.50 0.52 -11.36
C ASN A 90 13.83 -0.22 -11.37
N PHE A 91 13.85 -1.54 -11.61
CA PHE A 91 15.10 -2.28 -11.86
C PHE A 91 15.78 -1.87 -13.17
N LYS A 92 15.06 -1.22 -14.10
CA LYS A 92 15.60 -0.69 -15.36
C LYS A 92 16.43 0.59 -15.17
N ARG A 93 16.50 1.13 -13.94
CA ARG A 93 17.32 2.31 -13.62
C ARG A 93 18.80 1.94 -13.53
N ARG A 94 19.66 2.95 -13.33
CA ARG A 94 21.12 2.73 -13.19
C ARG A 94 21.39 1.78 -12.01
N PRO A 95 22.30 0.80 -12.14
CA PRO A 95 22.58 -0.18 -11.08
C PRO A 95 22.91 0.45 -9.72
N GLU A 96 23.70 1.53 -9.72
CA GLU A 96 24.04 2.30 -8.51
C GLU A 96 22.79 2.88 -7.83
N GLU A 97 21.86 3.48 -8.59
CA GLU A 97 20.60 4.03 -8.05
C GLU A 97 19.74 2.90 -7.45
N VAL A 98 19.68 1.74 -8.11
CA VAL A 98 18.95 0.57 -7.61
C VAL A 98 19.58 0.09 -6.30
N GLN A 99 20.91 -0.04 -6.24
CA GLN A 99 21.63 -0.48 -5.05
C GLN A 99 21.40 0.46 -3.86
N SER A 100 21.55 1.77 -4.06
CA SER A 100 21.28 2.76 -3.01
C SER A 100 19.82 2.73 -2.55
N THR A 101 18.88 2.51 -3.47
CA THR A 101 17.46 2.36 -3.12
C THR A 101 17.21 1.11 -2.29
N MET A 102 17.83 -0.03 -2.64
CA MET A 102 17.70 -1.28 -1.89
C MET A 102 18.28 -1.17 -0.47
N GLN A 103 19.44 -0.54 -0.32
CA GLN A 103 20.03 -0.25 0.99
C GLN A 103 19.10 0.59 1.86
N LEU A 104 18.50 1.64 1.28
CA LEU A 104 17.55 2.47 2.00
C LEU A 104 16.27 1.71 2.38
N ILE A 105 15.74 0.90 1.46
CA ILE A 105 14.56 0.06 1.74
C ILE A 105 14.88 -0.88 2.91
N GLN A 106 16.03 -1.55 2.90
CA GLN A 106 16.46 -2.41 4.00
C GLN A 106 16.48 -1.65 5.33
N GLU A 107 17.18 -0.50 5.39
CA GLU A 107 17.26 0.37 6.57
C GLU A 107 15.86 0.72 7.10
N LYS A 108 14.91 1.02 6.20
CA LYS A 108 13.55 1.41 6.58
C LYS A 108 12.70 0.23 7.04
N ILE A 109 12.85 -0.95 6.44
CA ILE A 109 12.15 -2.16 6.89
C ILE A 109 12.61 -2.55 8.29
N GLU A 110 13.92 -2.50 8.55
CA GLU A 110 14.48 -2.77 9.87
C GLU A 110 13.97 -1.77 10.91
N GLY A 111 13.86 -0.49 10.55
CA GLY A 111 13.25 0.54 11.40
C GLY A 111 11.75 0.32 11.71
N LEU A 112 11.00 -0.40 10.86
CA LEU A 112 9.58 -0.68 11.12
C LEU A 112 9.36 -1.63 12.30
N ILE A 113 10.33 -2.46 12.65
CA ILE A 113 10.22 -3.43 13.75
C ILE A 113 10.85 -2.96 15.06
N GLU A 114 11.44 -1.76 15.10
CA GLU A 114 11.95 -1.17 16.33
C GLU A 114 10.84 -0.98 17.37
N LYS A 115 11.17 -1.07 18.66
CA LYS A 115 10.18 -1.05 19.76
C LYS A 115 9.29 0.19 19.74
N GLU A 116 9.84 1.33 19.35
CA GLU A 116 9.14 2.63 19.30
C GLU A 116 8.44 2.88 17.95
N SER A 117 8.45 1.91 17.04
CA SER A 117 7.88 2.08 15.71
C SER A 117 6.37 2.28 15.74
N ILE A 118 5.87 2.92 14.68
CA ILE A 118 4.43 3.09 14.45
C ILE A 118 3.69 1.76 14.43
N VAL A 119 4.38 0.70 13.99
CA VAL A 119 3.82 -0.63 13.83
C VAL A 119 3.43 -1.22 15.17
N ASN A 120 4.34 -1.15 16.15
CA ASN A 120 4.07 -1.61 17.51
C ASN A 120 3.05 -0.70 18.22
N ARG A 121 3.20 0.62 18.07
CA ARG A 121 2.32 1.61 18.71
C ARG A 121 0.85 1.45 18.32
N TYR A 122 0.56 1.20 17.04
CA TYR A 122 -0.81 1.08 16.53
C TYR A 122 -1.26 -0.36 16.33
N GLY A 123 -0.42 -1.36 16.64
CA GLY A 123 -0.72 -2.78 16.42
C GLY A 123 -0.96 -3.08 14.94
N VAL A 124 -0.07 -2.59 14.08
CA VAL A 124 -0.14 -2.73 12.62
C VAL A 124 0.50 -4.05 12.21
N ARG A 125 -0.18 -4.84 11.38
CA ARG A 125 0.39 -5.99 10.70
C ARG A 125 0.99 -5.56 9.37
N VAL A 126 2.24 -5.90 9.11
CA VAL A 126 2.93 -5.51 7.88
C VAL A 126 2.94 -6.67 6.89
N HIS A 127 2.64 -6.39 5.63
CA HIS A 127 2.77 -7.31 4.51
C HIS A 127 3.64 -6.69 3.42
N PHE A 128 4.54 -7.48 2.83
CA PHE A 128 5.25 -7.09 1.61
C PHE A 128 4.61 -7.79 0.43
N CYS A 129 4.13 -7.02 -0.55
CA CYS A 129 3.37 -7.50 -1.69
C CYS A 129 4.16 -7.27 -2.98
N GLY A 130 4.38 -8.32 -3.77
CA GLY A 130 5.16 -8.25 -5.01
C GLY A 130 6.09 -9.46 -5.18
N ASN A 131 6.89 -9.44 -6.24
CA ASN A 131 7.79 -10.54 -6.55
C ASN A 131 9.08 -10.42 -5.73
N LEU A 132 9.03 -10.90 -4.48
CA LEU A 132 10.14 -10.82 -3.52
C LEU A 132 11.40 -11.57 -3.99
N LYS A 133 11.29 -12.47 -4.98
CA LYS A 133 12.43 -13.19 -5.57
C LYS A 133 13.37 -12.27 -6.36
N LEU A 134 12.88 -11.10 -6.78
CA LEU A 134 13.68 -10.10 -7.48
C LEU A 134 14.51 -9.20 -6.54
N LEU A 135 14.26 -9.28 -5.23
CA LEU A 135 14.96 -8.47 -4.24
C LEU A 135 16.33 -9.06 -3.93
N SER A 136 17.25 -8.21 -3.47
CA SER A 136 18.49 -8.71 -2.88
C SER A 136 18.20 -9.48 -1.59
N GLU A 137 19.02 -10.49 -1.31
CA GLU A 137 18.84 -11.36 -0.13
C GLU A 137 18.70 -10.57 1.18
N PRO A 138 19.48 -9.49 1.46
CA PRO A 138 19.31 -8.71 2.68
C PRO A 138 17.92 -8.05 2.80
N VAL A 139 17.37 -7.53 1.71
CA VAL A 139 16.05 -6.88 1.71
C VAL A 139 14.95 -7.91 1.89
N LYS A 140 15.08 -9.06 1.23
CA LYS A 140 14.13 -10.18 1.35
C LYS A 140 14.06 -10.70 2.79
N LEU A 141 15.22 -10.96 3.41
CA LEU A 141 15.30 -11.41 4.81
C LEU A 141 14.73 -10.37 5.78
N ALA A 142 15.00 -9.07 5.56
CA ALA A 142 14.42 -8.00 6.35
C ALA A 142 12.89 -7.97 6.25
N ALA A 143 12.35 -8.13 5.02
CA ALA A 143 10.91 -8.18 4.78
C ALA A 143 10.25 -9.37 5.49
N GLU A 144 10.83 -10.58 5.38
CA GLU A 144 10.34 -11.78 6.06
C GLU A 144 10.36 -11.63 7.59
N LYS A 145 11.47 -11.10 8.13
CA LYS A 145 11.58 -10.80 9.56
C LYS A 145 10.51 -9.83 10.03
N ALA A 146 10.21 -8.79 9.25
CA ALA A 146 9.18 -7.81 9.59
C ALA A 146 7.76 -8.37 9.50
N MET A 147 7.46 -9.22 8.52
CA MET A 147 6.16 -9.92 8.45
C MET A 147 5.98 -10.85 9.67
N ASN A 148 7.01 -11.61 10.03
CA ASN A 148 6.97 -12.51 11.19
C ASN A 148 6.81 -11.75 12.51
N ALA A 149 7.59 -10.68 12.71
CA ALA A 149 7.53 -9.87 13.93
C ALA A 149 6.15 -9.21 14.15
N THR A 150 5.40 -8.99 13.07
CA THR A 150 4.10 -8.29 13.11
C THR A 150 2.91 -9.20 12.87
N ALA A 151 3.12 -10.52 12.74
CA ALA A 151 2.09 -11.49 12.37
C ALA A 151 0.90 -11.53 13.34
N CYS A 152 1.16 -11.30 14.64
CA CYS A 152 0.13 -11.30 15.69
C CYS A 152 -0.63 -9.97 15.79
N ASN A 153 -0.22 -8.93 15.07
CA ASN A 153 -0.91 -7.65 15.07
C ASN A 153 -2.21 -7.75 14.27
N SER A 154 -3.26 -7.08 14.74
CA SER A 154 -4.61 -7.21 14.15
C SER A 154 -5.41 -5.91 14.09
N LYS A 155 -4.90 -4.81 14.63
CA LYS A 155 -5.62 -3.53 14.71
C LYS A 155 -5.70 -2.84 13.35
N ALA A 156 -4.59 -2.86 12.60
CA ALA A 156 -4.50 -2.28 11.27
C ALA A 156 -3.54 -3.09 10.39
N VAL A 157 -3.57 -2.86 9.08
CA VAL A 157 -2.73 -3.54 8.09
C VAL A 157 -2.00 -2.51 7.23
N LEU A 158 -0.68 -2.70 7.08
CA LEU A 158 0.16 -1.95 6.15
C LEU A 158 0.69 -2.90 5.08
N SER A 159 0.23 -2.74 3.84
CA SER A 159 0.76 -3.48 2.68
C SER A 159 1.78 -2.63 1.93
N ILE A 160 3.01 -3.13 1.81
CA ILE A 160 4.12 -2.44 1.15
C ILE A 160 4.38 -3.14 -0.18
N CYS A 161 3.99 -2.49 -1.27
CA CYS A 161 4.23 -3.00 -2.62
C CYS A 161 5.69 -2.75 -3.02
N ILE A 162 6.47 -3.82 -3.14
CA ILE A 162 7.90 -3.80 -3.43
C ILE A 162 8.23 -4.87 -4.48
N ALA A 163 9.08 -4.52 -5.46
CA ALA A 163 9.25 -5.33 -6.67
C ALA A 163 7.88 -5.72 -7.25
N TYR A 164 6.98 -4.73 -7.32
CA TYR A 164 5.57 -4.94 -7.64
C TYR A 164 5.18 -4.21 -8.92
N THR A 165 4.44 -4.88 -9.79
CA THR A 165 3.56 -4.27 -10.80
C THR A 165 2.26 -5.05 -10.85
N SER A 166 1.16 -4.37 -11.16
CA SER A 166 -0.16 -5.02 -11.20
C SER A 166 -0.24 -6.07 -12.30
N THR A 167 0.42 -5.85 -13.45
CA THR A 167 0.50 -6.86 -14.50
C THR A 167 1.25 -8.13 -14.05
N ASP A 168 2.33 -7.99 -13.28
CA ASP A 168 3.06 -9.15 -12.74
C ASP A 168 2.22 -9.89 -11.69
N GLU A 169 1.52 -9.15 -10.82
CA GLU A 169 0.57 -9.72 -9.86
C GLU A 169 -0.54 -10.52 -10.55
N ILE A 170 -1.17 -9.97 -11.59
CA ILE A 170 -2.25 -10.64 -12.32
C ILE A 170 -1.75 -11.93 -12.97
N VAL A 171 -0.57 -11.90 -13.62
CA VAL A 171 0.01 -13.09 -14.24
C VAL A 171 0.32 -14.14 -13.17
N HIS A 172 0.94 -13.74 -12.07
CA HIS A 172 1.21 -14.63 -10.95
C HIS A 172 -0.07 -15.27 -10.40
N ALA A 173 -1.11 -14.48 -10.15
CA ALA A 173 -2.37 -14.95 -9.60
C ALA A 173 -3.06 -15.97 -10.53
N VAL A 174 -3.07 -15.72 -11.84
CA VAL A 174 -3.61 -16.65 -12.84
C VAL A 174 -2.80 -17.95 -12.88
N GLU A 175 -1.47 -17.87 -12.85
CA GLU A 175 -0.62 -19.06 -12.83
C GLU A 175 -0.86 -19.92 -11.59
N GLU A 176 -0.96 -19.32 -10.41
CA GLU A 176 -1.22 -20.04 -9.16
C GLU A 176 -2.64 -20.61 -9.12
N ALA A 177 -3.65 -19.89 -9.60
CA ALA A 177 -5.01 -20.41 -9.75
C ALA A 177 -5.05 -21.65 -10.65
N CYS A 178 -4.33 -21.61 -11.78
CA CYS A 178 -4.23 -22.75 -12.69
C CYS A 178 -3.50 -23.95 -12.06
N LYS A 179 -2.44 -23.70 -11.27
CA LYS A 179 -1.70 -24.75 -10.56
C LYS A 179 -2.58 -25.41 -9.50
N GLU A 180 -3.27 -24.62 -8.68
CA GLU A 180 -4.17 -25.13 -7.64
C GLU A 180 -5.25 -26.03 -8.24
N LYS A 181 -5.98 -25.57 -9.26
CA LYS A 181 -7.01 -26.39 -9.92
C LYS A 181 -6.42 -27.68 -10.52
N ARG A 182 -5.26 -27.59 -11.16
CA ARG A 182 -4.59 -28.78 -11.73
C ARG A 182 -4.26 -29.80 -10.66
N ASP A 183 -3.77 -29.36 -9.50
CA ASP A 183 -3.41 -30.24 -8.40
C ASP A 183 -4.65 -30.83 -7.71
N GLU A 184 -5.75 -30.07 -7.62
CA GLU A 184 -7.08 -30.58 -7.21
C GLU A 184 -7.55 -31.73 -8.12
N PHE A 185 -7.49 -31.55 -9.45
CA PHE A 185 -7.85 -32.62 -10.40
C PHE A 185 -6.97 -33.86 -10.24
N ARG A 186 -5.65 -33.67 -10.12
CA ARG A 186 -4.70 -34.77 -9.93
C ARG A 186 -4.93 -35.52 -8.61
N ALA A 187 -5.36 -34.83 -7.57
CA ALA A 187 -5.69 -35.46 -6.29
C ALA A 187 -6.94 -36.33 -6.41
N LEU A 188 -7.99 -35.83 -7.09
CA LEU A 188 -9.23 -36.59 -7.35
C LEU A 188 -8.98 -37.86 -8.16
N ASP A 189 -8.11 -37.80 -9.19
CA ASP A 189 -7.74 -38.96 -9.99
C ASP A 189 -7.02 -40.05 -9.16
N LYS A 190 -6.18 -39.64 -8.19
CA LYS A 190 -5.43 -40.57 -7.32
C LYS A 190 -6.29 -41.22 -6.24
N SER A 191 -7.38 -40.58 -5.81
CA SER A 191 -8.29 -41.11 -4.78
C SER A 191 -9.19 -42.24 -5.29
N GLY A 192 -9.07 -42.67 -6.54
CA GLY A 192 -9.88 -43.76 -7.09
C GLY A 192 -11.34 -43.39 -7.36
N ALA A 193 -11.70 -42.11 -7.17
CA ALA A 193 -12.93 -41.53 -7.71
C ALA A 193 -12.75 -41.24 -9.21
N GLY A 194 -12.32 -42.25 -9.96
CA GLY A 194 -12.18 -42.20 -11.40
C GLY A 194 -13.57 -42.16 -12.06
N TYR A 195 -14.20 -41.00 -12.08
CA TYR A 195 -15.04 -40.66 -13.22
C TYR A 195 -14.10 -40.43 -14.39
N GLY A 196 -14.01 -41.44 -15.24
CA GLY A 196 -12.97 -41.59 -16.24
C GLY A 196 -12.80 -40.39 -17.17
N LEU A 197 -11.55 -40.20 -17.55
CA LEU A 197 -11.12 -39.45 -18.74
C LEU A 197 -11.66 -40.04 -20.07
N THR A 198 -12.60 -40.99 -20.02
CA THR A 198 -13.36 -41.55 -21.17
C THR A 198 -14.84 -41.14 -21.16
N GLY A 199 -15.22 -40.12 -20.38
CA GLY A 199 -16.59 -39.61 -20.23
C GLY A 199 -16.88 -38.25 -20.87
N LEU A 200 -16.04 -37.72 -21.77
CA LEU A 200 -16.34 -36.52 -22.57
C LEU A 200 -17.40 -36.77 -23.67
N GLY A 201 -18.27 -37.76 -23.46
CA GLY A 201 -19.53 -37.97 -24.18
C GLY A 201 -20.77 -37.91 -23.27
N GLY A 202 -20.59 -37.60 -21.98
CA GLY A 202 -21.67 -37.32 -21.03
C GLY A 202 -21.82 -35.81 -20.86
N ASN A 203 -22.93 -35.26 -21.36
CA ASN A 203 -23.33 -33.86 -21.35
C ASN A 203 -22.54 -32.96 -20.37
N ALA A 204 -21.62 -32.18 -20.94
CA ALA A 204 -20.92 -31.05 -20.31
C ALA A 204 -21.86 -29.88 -19.95
N THR A 205 -23.13 -30.16 -19.61
CA THR A 205 -24.19 -29.16 -19.40
C THR A 205 -24.58 -28.98 -17.94
N ASP A 206 -23.92 -29.66 -16.98
CA ASP A 206 -24.29 -29.59 -15.56
C ASP A 206 -23.25 -28.91 -14.66
N ARG A 207 -22.15 -28.41 -15.24
CA ARG A 207 -21.31 -27.36 -14.63
C ARG A 207 -21.28 -26.17 -15.58
N ASN A 208 -22.36 -25.39 -15.62
CA ASN A 208 -22.50 -24.22 -16.51
C ASN A 208 -21.58 -23.03 -16.13
N GLY A 209 -20.50 -23.25 -15.40
CA GLY A 209 -19.58 -22.22 -14.91
C GLY A 209 -18.18 -22.35 -15.52
N PRO A 210 -17.42 -21.25 -15.60
CA PRO A 210 -16.02 -21.30 -16.03
C PRO A 210 -15.19 -22.15 -15.05
N LEU A 211 -14.16 -22.83 -15.58
CA LEU A 211 -13.29 -23.70 -14.77
C LEU A 211 -12.45 -22.94 -13.73
N ILE A 212 -12.06 -21.73 -14.10
CA ILE A 212 -11.37 -20.76 -13.24
C ILE A 212 -12.25 -19.52 -13.27
N ASP A 213 -12.68 -19.06 -12.10
CA ASP A 213 -13.42 -17.82 -11.97
C ASP A 213 -12.55 -16.68 -11.40
N THR A 214 -13.15 -15.51 -11.20
CA THR A 214 -12.43 -14.35 -10.65
C THR A 214 -12.04 -14.55 -9.20
N ALA A 215 -12.80 -15.32 -8.42
CA ALA A 215 -12.49 -15.58 -7.01
C ALA A 215 -11.25 -16.47 -6.87
N ASP A 216 -11.08 -17.44 -7.77
CA ASP A 216 -9.86 -18.24 -7.85
C ASP A 216 -8.62 -17.34 -8.10
N VAL A 217 -8.74 -16.34 -8.99
CA VAL A 217 -7.65 -15.40 -9.28
C VAL A 217 -7.42 -14.45 -8.10
N GLU A 218 -8.48 -13.85 -7.54
CA GLU A 218 -8.39 -12.89 -6.43
C GLU A 218 -7.75 -13.48 -5.18
N LYS A 219 -7.99 -14.76 -4.91
CA LYS A 219 -7.35 -15.50 -3.81
C LYS A 219 -5.82 -15.53 -3.92
N HIS A 220 -5.27 -15.56 -5.14
CA HIS A 220 -3.84 -15.67 -5.41
C HIS A 220 -3.16 -14.33 -5.74
N MET A 221 -3.91 -13.21 -5.70
CA MET A 221 -3.31 -11.88 -5.80
C MET A 221 -2.43 -11.61 -4.59
N TYR A 222 -1.28 -10.93 -4.78
CA TYR A 222 -0.44 -10.48 -3.65
C TYR A 222 -1.20 -9.61 -2.66
N MET A 223 -2.20 -8.88 -3.15
CA MET A 223 -3.05 -8.01 -2.37
C MET A 223 -4.28 -8.68 -1.74
N ALA A 224 -4.43 -10.01 -1.83
CA ALA A 224 -5.51 -10.75 -1.14
C ALA A 224 -5.51 -10.57 0.41
N VAL A 225 -4.46 -9.96 0.95
CA VAL A 225 -4.31 -9.60 2.37
C VAL A 225 -5.16 -8.41 2.82
N ALA A 226 -5.72 -7.64 1.88
CA ALA A 226 -6.49 -6.42 2.15
C ALA A 226 -7.71 -6.34 1.21
N PRO A 227 -8.80 -5.65 1.61
CA PRO A 227 -9.90 -5.33 0.69
C PRO A 227 -9.43 -4.36 -0.41
N ASP A 228 -10.30 -4.07 -1.37
CA ASP A 228 -10.02 -3.05 -2.38
C ASP A 228 -9.89 -1.64 -1.79
N PRO A 229 -9.01 -0.78 -2.36
CA PRO A 229 -8.84 0.58 -1.89
C PRO A 229 -10.07 1.44 -2.16
N ASP A 230 -10.54 2.16 -1.15
CA ASP A 230 -11.57 3.19 -1.33
C ASP A 230 -10.98 4.42 -2.04
N ILE A 231 -9.71 4.72 -1.75
CA ILE A 231 -9.01 5.92 -2.26
C ILE A 231 -7.61 5.55 -2.72
N ILE A 232 -7.22 6.02 -3.90
CA ILE A 232 -5.85 5.99 -4.38
C ILE A 232 -5.32 7.42 -4.51
N ILE A 233 -4.22 7.68 -3.81
CA ILE A 233 -3.58 8.99 -3.74
C ILE A 233 -2.23 8.89 -4.42
N ARG A 234 -2.02 9.70 -5.46
CA ARG A 234 -0.71 9.88 -6.09
C ARG A 234 -0.20 11.29 -5.86
N THR A 235 1.07 11.44 -5.53
CA THR A 235 1.72 12.76 -5.38
C THR A 235 2.38 13.25 -6.67
N SER A 236 2.95 14.47 -6.65
CA SER A 236 3.85 15.03 -7.67
C SER A 236 3.26 15.46 -9.03
N GLY A 237 1.97 15.77 -9.07
CA GLY A 237 1.27 16.29 -10.25
C GLY A 237 0.85 15.26 -11.30
N GLU A 238 1.29 14.01 -11.20
CA GLU A 238 1.08 13.00 -12.24
C GLU A 238 -0.34 12.39 -12.20
N THR A 239 -0.96 12.22 -13.38
CA THR A 239 -2.32 11.68 -13.54
C THR A 239 -2.31 10.29 -14.17
N ARG A 240 -1.55 9.35 -13.60
CA ARG A 240 -1.50 7.95 -14.03
C ARG A 240 -1.39 7.00 -12.83
N LEU A 241 -1.73 5.72 -12.99
CA LEU A 241 -1.53 4.70 -11.94
C LEU A 241 -0.14 4.09 -11.95
N SER A 242 0.58 4.13 -13.09
CA SER A 242 1.92 3.51 -13.21
C SER A 242 1.93 2.02 -12.84
N ASN A 243 0.96 1.26 -13.35
CA ASN A 243 0.86 -0.18 -13.16
C ASN A 243 0.75 -0.58 -11.67
N PHE A 244 -0.03 0.19 -10.90
CA PHE A 244 -0.26 0.01 -9.48
C PHE A 244 -1.73 -0.31 -9.22
N LEU A 245 -2.00 -1.46 -8.57
CA LEU A 245 -3.32 -1.91 -8.15
C LEU A 245 -4.39 -1.85 -9.25
N LEU A 246 -4.08 -2.23 -10.49
CA LEU A 246 -5.02 -2.09 -11.62
C LEU A 246 -6.28 -2.95 -11.41
N TRP A 247 -6.14 -4.15 -10.86
CA TRP A 247 -7.28 -5.03 -10.55
C TRP A 247 -8.15 -4.44 -9.42
N GLN A 248 -7.51 -4.08 -8.31
CA GLN A 248 -8.17 -3.65 -7.07
C GLN A 248 -8.73 -2.21 -7.19
N SER A 249 -8.25 -1.43 -8.16
CA SER A 249 -8.62 -0.01 -8.31
C SER A 249 -9.88 0.27 -9.12
N SER A 250 -10.58 -0.79 -9.58
CA SER A 250 -11.73 -0.66 -10.50
C SER A 250 -12.84 0.28 -10.00
N SER A 251 -13.07 0.29 -8.68
CA SER A 251 -14.10 1.11 -8.03
C SER A 251 -13.53 2.19 -7.10
N SER A 252 -12.22 2.44 -7.15
CA SER A 252 -11.55 3.35 -6.23
C SER A 252 -11.70 4.82 -6.64
N PHE A 253 -11.76 5.71 -5.65
CA PHE A 253 -11.65 7.14 -5.90
C PHE A 253 -10.18 7.55 -6.12
N TYR A 254 -9.85 7.99 -7.33
CA TYR A 254 -8.51 8.50 -7.66
C TYR A 254 -8.43 10.02 -7.46
N THR A 255 -7.52 10.47 -6.59
CA THR A 255 -7.26 11.90 -6.40
C THR A 255 -5.93 12.29 -7.05
N PRO A 256 -5.96 13.00 -8.21
CA PRO A 256 -4.75 13.63 -8.72
C PRO A 256 -4.42 14.90 -7.91
N PRO A 257 -3.14 15.31 -7.86
CA PRO A 257 -2.64 16.44 -7.05
C PRO A 257 -3.25 17.82 -7.33
N GLY A 258 -4.07 17.97 -8.39
CA GLY A 258 -4.65 19.25 -8.80
C GLY A 258 -6.01 19.61 -8.17
N CYS A 259 -6.66 18.70 -7.45
CA CYS A 259 -8.01 18.95 -6.90
C CYS A 259 -8.04 19.75 -5.58
N SER A 260 -6.89 20.15 -5.04
CA SER A 260 -6.78 20.96 -3.83
C SER A 260 -5.57 21.89 -3.98
N GLY A 261 -5.80 23.21 -3.93
CA GLY A 261 -4.97 24.25 -4.51
C GLY A 261 -3.45 24.18 -4.27
N ARG A 262 -2.71 24.82 -5.20
CA ARG A 262 -1.27 25.22 -5.33
C ARG A 262 -0.15 24.61 -4.46
N THR A 263 -0.40 23.98 -3.32
CA THR A 263 0.60 23.43 -2.40
C THR A 263 1.12 22.04 -2.82
N LEU A 264 0.40 21.33 -3.69
CA LEU A 264 0.78 19.97 -4.12
C LEU A 264 1.71 19.92 -5.36
N ALA A 265 1.99 21.06 -5.98
CA ALA A 265 2.84 21.12 -7.17
C ALA A 265 4.32 20.85 -6.85
N PHE A 266 4.76 21.06 -5.60
CA PHE A 266 6.17 20.97 -5.26
C PHE A 266 6.39 20.57 -3.80
N GLY A 267 6.79 19.32 -3.59
CA GLY A 267 7.55 18.93 -2.40
C GLY A 267 6.74 18.31 -1.27
N ILE A 268 7.49 17.58 -0.46
CA ILE A 268 7.11 16.70 0.65
C ILE A 268 5.88 17.12 1.45
N TRP A 269 5.12 16.08 1.80
CA TRP A 269 3.98 16.07 2.68
C TRP A 269 4.24 16.88 3.97
N SER A 270 3.66 18.08 4.04
CA SER A 270 3.50 18.80 5.30
C SER A 270 2.11 18.50 5.89
N GLU A 271 1.92 18.84 7.17
CA GLU A 271 0.64 18.76 7.90
C GLU A 271 -0.57 19.34 7.12
N GLN A 272 -0.33 20.23 6.16
CA GLN A 272 -1.35 20.84 5.30
C GLN A 272 -2.11 19.85 4.41
N PHE A 273 -1.59 18.65 4.15
CA PHE A 273 -2.29 17.64 3.34
C PHE A 273 -3.63 17.21 3.96
N TRP A 274 -3.67 17.03 5.28
CA TRP A 274 -4.89 16.59 6.00
C TRP A 274 -5.72 17.76 6.50
N THR A 275 -5.08 18.86 6.93
CA THR A 275 -5.78 20.01 7.54
C THR A 275 -6.26 21.03 6.51
N SER A 276 -5.57 21.20 5.38
CA SER A 276 -5.87 22.26 4.40
C SER A 276 -6.57 21.77 3.13
N ASN A 277 -6.39 20.51 2.73
CA ASN A 277 -6.77 20.04 1.39
C ASN A 277 -7.98 19.10 1.31
N GLY A 278 -8.61 18.80 2.44
CA GLY A 278 -9.96 18.25 2.47
C GLY A 278 -10.15 16.95 1.69
N ILE A 279 -9.15 16.09 1.48
CA ILE A 279 -9.34 14.82 0.74
C ILE A 279 -10.40 13.94 1.40
N LEU A 280 -10.38 13.84 2.73
CA LEU A 280 -11.44 13.15 3.47
C LEU A 280 -12.80 13.86 3.32
N LEU A 281 -12.82 15.19 3.29
CA LEU A 281 -14.02 15.99 3.04
C LEU A 281 -14.55 15.84 1.60
N ILE A 282 -13.65 15.76 0.61
CA ILE A 282 -13.94 15.55 -0.81
C ILE A 282 -14.48 14.14 -0.99
N TRP A 283 -13.86 13.13 -0.39
CA TRP A 283 -14.36 11.77 -0.42
C TRP A 283 -15.71 11.68 0.29
N LYS A 284 -15.90 12.30 1.46
CA LYS A 284 -17.22 12.35 2.12
C LYS A 284 -18.28 13.04 1.26
N ARG A 285 -17.91 14.08 0.50
CA ARG A 285 -18.81 14.82 -0.39
C ARG A 285 -19.10 14.07 -1.71
N LYS A 286 -18.11 13.37 -2.26
CA LYS A 286 -18.17 12.71 -3.59
C LYS A 286 -18.42 11.21 -3.54
N GLY A 287 -18.16 10.55 -2.41
CA GLY A 287 -18.23 9.10 -2.20
C GLY A 287 -19.63 8.50 -2.29
N LYS A 288 -20.67 9.32 -2.51
CA LYS A 288 -22.00 8.86 -2.92
C LYS A 288 -22.27 8.92 -4.43
N LYS A 289 -21.39 9.49 -5.26
CA LYS A 289 -21.72 9.86 -6.66
C LYS A 289 -20.75 9.42 -7.75
N VAL A 290 -19.56 8.91 -7.45
CA VAL A 290 -18.61 8.52 -8.50
C VAL A 290 -18.48 7.01 -8.55
N ARG A 291 -19.41 6.36 -9.27
CA ARG A 291 -19.14 5.07 -9.92
C ARG A 291 -18.55 5.39 -11.28
N PHE A 292 -17.41 4.77 -11.62
CA PHE A 292 -16.96 4.78 -13.00
C PHE A 292 -18.05 4.11 -13.84
N VAL A 293 -18.76 4.91 -14.64
CA VAL A 293 -19.60 4.38 -15.71
C VAL A 293 -18.63 4.09 -16.85
N HIS A 294 -18.36 2.81 -17.10
CA HIS A 294 -17.69 2.39 -18.32
C HIS A 294 -18.50 2.93 -19.51
N ARG A 295 -17.86 3.76 -20.33
CA ARG A 295 -18.23 3.94 -21.74
C ARG A 295 -17.18 3.24 -22.57
#